data_AF-A0A9L0IJD1-F1
#
_entry.id   AF-A0A9L0IJD1-F1
#
_cell.length_a   1.000
_cell.length_b   1.000
_cell.length_c   1.000
_cell.angle_alpha   90.00
_cell.angle_beta   90.00
_cell.angle_gamma   90.00
#
_symmetry.space_group_name_H-M   'P 1'
#
loop_
_entity.id
_entity.type
_entity.pdbx_description
1 polymer ?
#
loop_
_entity_poly.entity_id
_entity_poly.type
_entity_poly.pdbx_seq_one_letter_code
_entity_poly.pdbx_strand_id
1 'polypeptide(L)'
;MAWGLPSTASLARFCQKLNRLKTLEEPTTETSLRRHLTTLDLTLQVLTLMVPWQSLEPDWALADAFHQRGYSWAGVIVVAGAICAMTTFLLNILLFMPRMVCAMAADGLFFQVFACVHPRTQVPLVSLLVFGVLMAFLALLLDLQALFQFLTIGTMLSLTVLTTSIITLRFRKSPPSNSQGPGSPVVIEPGQLRPALRPYLRFLDGCGPGSAVAWALGVLVASAITLDCVLVLGDSVLHLPTWGYTLLLLLSSITFLLSLLVLGAHQQQRRQDTFQVPMVPLTPALSILLNIFLMLHLSYVTWLYFSIWLLIGLAVYFGYGIWHSKENQWEQPGLTVPHGSLEEMVPALQPPNQTPAQEPGHTERPASP
;
A
#
# COMPACT_ATOMS: atom_id res chain seq x y z
N MET A 1 5.99 -0.16 -32.89
CA MET A 1 4.76 0.66 -33.02
C MET A 1 4.81 1.74 -31.95
N ALA A 2 4.62 3.00 -32.32
CA ALA A 2 4.74 4.10 -31.37
C ALA A 2 3.53 4.18 -30.44
N TRP A 3 3.75 4.27 -29.13
CA TRP A 3 2.73 4.70 -28.17
C TRP A 3 2.62 6.22 -28.25
N GLY A 4 1.68 6.73 -29.05
CA GLY A 4 1.35 8.16 -29.04
C GLY A 4 0.82 8.56 -27.66
N LEU A 5 1.28 9.70 -27.13
CA LEU A 5 0.87 10.15 -25.80
C LEU A 5 -0.66 10.34 -25.73
N PRO A 6 -1.32 9.93 -24.64
CA PRO A 6 -2.73 10.22 -24.46
C PRO A 6 -2.93 11.74 -24.34
N SER A 7 -3.75 12.31 -25.21
CA SER A 7 -4.26 13.68 -25.09
C SER A 7 -4.78 13.96 -23.67
N THR A 8 -4.80 15.23 -23.26
CA THR A 8 -5.31 15.67 -21.95
C THR A 8 -6.73 15.14 -21.67
N ALA A 9 -7.59 15.10 -22.69
CA ALA A 9 -8.95 14.54 -22.61
C ALA A 9 -8.99 13.01 -22.42
N SER A 10 -8.00 12.25 -22.89
CA SER A 10 -7.85 10.81 -22.58
C SER A 10 -7.25 10.57 -21.20
N LEU A 11 -6.31 11.41 -20.75
CA LEU A 11 -5.71 11.33 -19.41
C LEU A 11 -6.77 11.63 -18.34
N ALA A 12 -7.57 12.69 -18.52
CA ALA A 12 -8.73 13.00 -17.67
C ALA A 12 -9.74 11.83 -17.61
N ARG A 13 -10.09 11.23 -18.76
CA ARG A 13 -10.98 10.05 -18.81
C ARG A 13 -10.36 8.82 -18.14
N PHE A 14 -9.05 8.63 -18.21
CA PHE A 14 -8.34 7.55 -17.52
C PHE A 14 -8.35 7.75 -16.00
N CYS A 15 -8.03 8.95 -15.51
CA CYS A 15 -8.16 9.30 -14.10
C CYS A 15 -9.60 9.16 -13.59
N GLN A 16 -10.60 9.56 -14.38
CA GLN A 16 -12.02 9.40 -14.04
C GLN A 16 -12.41 7.91 -13.97
N LYS A 17 -11.90 7.07 -14.88
CA LYS A 17 -12.13 5.61 -14.89
C LYS A 17 -11.44 4.91 -13.72
N LEU A 18 -10.21 5.30 -13.38
CA LEU A 18 -9.51 4.86 -12.17
C LEU A 18 -10.25 5.26 -10.89
N ASN A 19 -10.72 6.50 -10.79
CA ASN A 19 -11.45 6.96 -9.61
C ASN A 19 -12.80 6.22 -9.47
N ARG A 20 -13.49 5.95 -10.59
CA ARG A 20 -14.70 5.11 -10.61
C ARG A 20 -14.44 3.66 -10.21
N LEU A 21 -13.38 3.04 -10.72
CA LEU A 21 -12.96 1.69 -10.30
C LEU A 21 -12.67 1.67 -8.80
N LYS A 22 -11.88 2.62 -8.29
CA LYS A 22 -11.57 2.73 -6.85
C LYS A 22 -12.83 2.88 -5.98
N THR A 23 -13.81 3.68 -6.39
CA THR A 23 -15.09 3.81 -5.65
C THR A 23 -15.96 2.54 -5.66
N LEU A 24 -15.68 1.57 -6.53
CA LEU A 24 -16.30 0.24 -6.52
C LEU A 24 -15.45 -0.80 -5.77
N GLU A 25 -14.13 -0.62 -5.78
CA GLU A 25 -13.17 -1.53 -5.14
C GLU A 25 -13.18 -1.40 -3.61
N GLU A 26 -13.28 -0.20 -3.04
CA GLU A 26 -13.35 -0.01 -1.57
C GLU A 26 -14.55 -0.74 -0.91
N PRO A 27 -15.82 -0.60 -1.37
CA PRO A 27 -16.93 -1.35 -0.75
C PRO A 27 -16.90 -2.86 -1.04
N THR A 28 -16.34 -3.31 -2.17
CA THR A 28 -16.21 -4.75 -2.45
C THR A 28 -15.10 -5.40 -1.63
N THR A 29 -13.99 -4.70 -1.39
CA THR A 29 -12.90 -5.19 -0.51
C THR A 29 -13.32 -5.20 0.96
N GLU A 30 -14.03 -4.19 1.47
CA GLU A 30 -14.54 -4.21 2.85
C GLU A 30 -15.55 -5.34 3.08
N THR A 31 -16.53 -5.50 2.17
CA THR A 31 -17.53 -6.57 2.30
C THR A 31 -16.95 -7.97 2.09
N SER A 32 -15.92 -8.12 1.25
CA SER A 32 -15.14 -9.36 1.13
C SER A 32 -14.39 -9.69 2.43
N LEU A 33 -13.60 -8.75 2.95
CA LEU A 33 -12.81 -8.93 4.18
C LEU A 33 -13.70 -9.24 5.38
N ARG A 34 -14.82 -8.50 5.54
CA ARG A 34 -15.81 -8.76 6.60
C ARG A 34 -16.39 -10.17 6.50
N ARG A 35 -16.76 -10.62 5.29
CA ARG A 35 -17.24 -12.00 5.07
C ARG A 35 -16.18 -13.03 5.47
N HIS A 36 -14.95 -12.89 4.98
CA HIS A 36 -13.86 -13.82 5.30
C HIS A 36 -13.60 -13.92 6.82
N LEU A 37 -13.57 -12.80 7.54
CA LEU A 37 -13.44 -12.80 9.00
C LEU A 37 -14.62 -13.53 9.67
N THR A 38 -15.87 -13.23 9.30
CA THR A 38 -17.04 -13.92 9.86
C THR A 38 -17.06 -15.41 9.55
N THR A 39 -16.62 -15.84 8.36
CA THR A 39 -16.55 -17.28 8.04
C THR A 39 -15.47 -18.00 8.86
N LEU A 40 -14.31 -17.37 9.07
CA LEU A 40 -13.23 -17.95 9.87
C LEU A 40 -13.66 -18.10 11.34
N ASP A 41 -14.19 -17.02 11.94
CA ASP A 41 -14.71 -17.01 13.31
C ASP A 41 -15.77 -18.11 13.53
N LEU A 42 -16.78 -18.18 12.64
CA LEU A 42 -17.80 -19.23 12.69
C LEU A 42 -17.21 -20.64 12.54
N THR A 43 -16.22 -20.86 11.66
CA THR A 43 -15.58 -22.19 11.55
C THR A 43 -14.77 -22.57 12.78
N LEU A 44 -14.09 -21.62 13.43
CA LEU A 44 -13.33 -21.86 14.66
C LEU A 44 -14.26 -22.15 15.84
N GLN A 45 -15.37 -21.42 15.97
CA GLN A 45 -16.40 -21.68 16.97
C GLN A 45 -17.02 -23.07 16.78
N VAL A 46 -17.45 -23.41 15.55
CA VAL A 46 -18.03 -24.73 15.24
C VAL A 46 -17.04 -25.86 15.50
N LEU A 47 -15.77 -25.71 15.11
CA LEU A 47 -14.74 -26.73 15.33
C LEU A 47 -14.50 -26.97 16.83
N THR A 48 -14.35 -25.89 17.61
CA THR A 48 -14.12 -25.95 19.07
C THR A 48 -15.33 -26.50 19.84
N LEU A 49 -16.54 -26.27 19.32
CA LEU A 49 -17.78 -26.84 19.88
C LEU A 49 -17.96 -28.33 19.49
N MET A 50 -17.36 -28.77 18.38
CA MET A 50 -17.49 -30.13 17.87
C MET A 50 -16.48 -31.10 18.49
N VAL A 51 -15.22 -30.70 18.73
CA VAL A 51 -14.18 -31.53 19.37
C VAL A 51 -13.33 -30.67 20.32
N PRO A 52 -13.00 -31.15 21.55
CA PRO A 52 -12.17 -30.40 22.47
C PRO A 52 -10.75 -30.21 21.92
N TRP A 53 -10.23 -28.98 21.99
CA TRP A 53 -8.97 -28.55 21.36
C TRP A 53 -7.70 -29.37 21.70
N GLN A 54 -7.76 -30.19 22.75
CA GLN A 54 -6.66 -31.06 23.19
C GLN A 54 -6.53 -32.36 22.37
N SER A 55 -7.53 -32.72 21.58
CA SER A 55 -7.59 -33.99 20.85
C SER A 55 -7.72 -33.84 19.33
N LEU A 56 -7.37 -32.69 18.75
CA LEU A 56 -7.30 -32.53 17.28
C LEU A 56 -5.85 -32.68 16.80
N GLU A 57 -5.64 -33.41 15.71
CA GLU A 57 -4.33 -33.49 15.05
C GLU A 57 -3.99 -32.16 14.33
N PRO A 58 -2.81 -31.52 14.59
CA PRO A 58 -2.52 -30.18 14.10
C PRO A 58 -2.61 -29.98 12.57
N ASP A 59 -2.18 -30.98 11.80
CA ASP A 59 -1.99 -30.83 10.35
C ASP A 59 -3.28 -30.92 9.53
N TRP A 60 -4.34 -31.53 10.09
CA TRP A 60 -5.61 -31.78 9.39
C TRP A 60 -6.86 -31.68 10.27
N ALA A 61 -6.73 -31.01 11.43
CA ALA A 61 -7.72 -30.81 12.50
C ALA A 61 -9.20 -30.70 12.05
N LEU A 62 -9.51 -29.90 11.04
CA LEU A 62 -10.90 -29.71 10.58
C LEU A 62 -11.53 -31.00 10.02
N ALA A 63 -10.75 -31.84 9.33
CA ALA A 63 -11.22 -33.12 8.82
C ALA A 63 -11.20 -34.20 9.91
N ASP A 64 -10.16 -34.23 10.74
CA ASP A 64 -10.05 -35.10 11.93
C ASP A 64 -11.30 -34.99 12.82
N ALA A 65 -11.74 -33.77 13.13
CA ALA A 65 -12.94 -33.54 13.92
C ALA A 65 -14.23 -34.17 13.33
N PHE A 66 -14.36 -34.26 12.00
CA PHE A 66 -15.46 -34.98 11.37
C PHE A 66 -15.28 -36.50 11.46
N HIS A 67 -14.05 -37.01 11.33
CA HIS A 67 -13.75 -38.44 11.50
C HIS A 67 -14.01 -38.92 12.94
N GLN A 68 -13.58 -38.18 13.96
CA GLN A 68 -13.85 -38.49 15.37
C GLN A 68 -15.35 -38.52 15.71
N ARG A 69 -16.17 -37.74 14.98
CA ARG A 69 -17.64 -37.73 15.10
C ARG A 69 -18.34 -38.76 14.21
N GLY A 70 -17.60 -39.61 13.48
CA GLY A 70 -18.13 -40.67 12.61
C GLY A 70 -18.55 -40.20 11.21
N TYR A 71 -18.40 -38.92 10.87
CA TYR A 71 -18.76 -38.34 9.57
C TYR A 71 -17.59 -38.40 8.57
N SER A 72 -17.01 -39.58 8.36
CA SER A 72 -15.85 -39.80 7.48
C SER A 72 -16.04 -39.29 6.04
N TRP A 73 -17.26 -39.36 5.50
CA TRP A 73 -17.59 -38.81 4.18
C TRP A 73 -17.39 -37.29 4.09
N ALA A 74 -17.64 -36.56 5.19
CA ALA A 74 -17.45 -35.11 5.25
C ALA A 74 -15.96 -34.76 5.35
N GLY A 75 -15.17 -35.53 6.11
CA GLY A 75 -13.72 -35.39 6.18
C GLY A 75 -13.05 -35.48 4.81
N VAL A 76 -13.44 -36.47 3.98
CA VAL A 76 -12.93 -36.62 2.60
C VAL A 76 -13.25 -35.39 1.73
N ILE A 77 -14.46 -34.81 1.85
CA ILE A 77 -14.85 -33.60 1.11
C ILE A 77 -14.02 -32.40 1.57
N VAL A 78 -13.79 -32.24 2.88
CA VAL A 78 -12.95 -31.18 3.45
C VAL A 78 -11.51 -31.27 2.93
N VAL A 79 -10.89 -32.46 2.94
CA VAL A 79 -9.53 -32.67 2.45
C VAL A 79 -9.42 -32.40 0.95
N ALA A 80 -10.38 -32.89 0.14
CA ALA A 80 -10.40 -32.62 -1.30
C ALA A 80 -10.57 -31.10 -1.60
N GLY A 81 -11.43 -30.42 -0.83
CA GLY A 81 -11.61 -28.96 -0.90
C GLY A 81 -10.34 -28.20 -0.54
N ALA A 82 -9.64 -28.61 0.52
CA ALA A 82 -8.37 -28.01 0.95
C ALA A 82 -7.27 -28.15 -0.11
N ILE A 83 -7.09 -29.35 -0.69
CA ILE A 83 -6.12 -29.60 -1.76
C ILE A 83 -6.41 -28.72 -2.99
N CYS A 84 -7.69 -28.62 -3.39
CA CYS A 84 -8.12 -27.76 -4.50
C CYS A 84 -7.86 -26.27 -4.24
N ALA A 85 -8.20 -25.79 -3.03
CA ALA A 85 -7.98 -24.40 -2.61
C ALA A 85 -6.48 -24.05 -2.55
N MET A 86 -5.65 -24.90 -1.94
CA MET A 86 -4.20 -24.68 -1.83
C MET A 86 -3.53 -24.70 -3.21
N THR A 87 -3.93 -25.61 -4.10
CA THR A 87 -3.43 -25.65 -5.49
C THR A 87 -3.79 -24.37 -6.24
N THR A 88 -5.02 -23.87 -6.07
CA THR A 88 -5.49 -22.61 -6.69
C THR A 88 -4.72 -21.39 -6.15
N PHE A 89 -4.46 -21.35 -4.83
CA PHE A 89 -3.70 -20.29 -4.17
C PHE A 89 -2.24 -20.27 -4.62
N LEU A 90 -1.58 -21.43 -4.68
CA LEU A 90 -0.21 -21.58 -5.19
C LEU A 90 -0.09 -21.10 -6.65
N LEU A 91 -1.04 -21.51 -7.51
CA LEU A 91 -1.06 -21.10 -8.91
C LEU A 91 -1.27 -19.57 -9.06
N ASN A 92 -2.11 -18.96 -8.21
CA ASN A 92 -2.30 -17.52 -8.19
C ASN A 92 -1.02 -16.76 -7.80
N ILE A 93 -0.31 -17.20 -6.75
CA ILE A 93 0.99 -16.60 -6.35
C ILE A 93 2.02 -16.74 -7.47
N LEU A 94 2.13 -17.93 -8.07
CA LEU A 94 3.06 -18.22 -9.16
C LEU A 94 2.81 -17.36 -10.40
N LEU A 95 1.56 -16.95 -10.67
CA LEU A 95 1.20 -16.06 -11.78
C LEU A 95 1.26 -14.56 -11.41
N PHE A 96 1.10 -14.21 -10.14
CA PHE A 96 1.12 -12.82 -9.65
C PHE A 96 2.55 -12.28 -9.48
N MET A 97 3.42 -13.03 -8.81
CA MET A 97 4.78 -12.55 -8.46
C MET A 97 5.61 -12.16 -9.71
N PRO A 98 5.66 -12.96 -10.80
CA PRO A 98 6.40 -12.59 -12.02
C PRO A 98 5.86 -11.34 -12.72
N ARG A 99 4.57 -11.00 -12.53
CA ARG A 99 3.98 -9.76 -13.08
C ARG A 99 4.43 -8.52 -12.31
N MET A 100 4.56 -8.62 -10.98
CA MET A 100 5.12 -7.53 -10.17
C MET A 100 6.58 -7.26 -10.53
N VAL A 101 7.39 -8.32 -10.68
CA VAL A 101 8.81 -8.16 -11.09
C VAL A 101 8.92 -7.63 -12.52
N CYS A 102 8.03 -8.03 -13.43
CA CYS A 102 7.98 -7.49 -14.79
C CYS A 102 7.67 -5.98 -14.82
N ALA A 103 6.83 -5.48 -13.90
CA ALA A 103 6.58 -4.05 -13.75
C ALA A 103 7.82 -3.32 -13.21
N MET A 104 8.39 -3.79 -12.09
CA MET A 104 9.61 -3.22 -11.49
C MET A 104 10.80 -3.20 -12.49
N ALA A 105 10.91 -4.22 -13.35
CA ALA A 105 11.93 -4.26 -14.41
C ALA A 105 11.64 -3.30 -15.57
N ALA A 106 10.37 -3.01 -15.87
CA ALA A 106 9.98 -2.01 -16.88
C ALA A 106 10.34 -0.59 -16.42
N ASP A 107 10.15 -0.30 -15.13
CA ASP A 107 10.49 0.99 -14.48
C ASP A 107 12.02 1.23 -14.38
N GLY A 108 12.84 0.19 -14.63
CA GLY A 108 14.31 0.22 -14.49
C GLY A 108 14.82 -0.11 -13.09
N LEU A 109 13.91 -0.47 -12.19
CA LEU A 109 14.17 -0.79 -10.77
C LEU A 109 14.79 -2.18 -10.57
N PHE A 110 14.67 -3.06 -11.57
CA PHE A 110 15.18 -4.44 -11.54
C PHE A 110 15.68 -4.88 -12.93
N PHE A 111 16.42 -6.00 -13.01
CA PHE A 111 17.09 -6.43 -14.24
C PHE A 111 16.15 -6.49 -15.44
N GLN A 112 16.47 -5.73 -16.50
CA GLN A 112 15.59 -5.50 -17.64
C GLN A 112 15.21 -6.78 -18.42
N VAL A 113 15.97 -7.87 -18.25
CA VAL A 113 15.64 -9.22 -18.76
C VAL A 113 14.23 -9.67 -18.32
N PHE A 114 13.82 -9.33 -17.10
CA PHE A 114 12.51 -9.72 -16.54
C PHE A 114 11.33 -8.89 -17.04
N ALA A 115 11.59 -7.80 -17.79
CA ALA A 115 10.57 -7.03 -18.51
C ALA A 115 10.21 -7.65 -19.88
N CYS A 116 10.87 -8.73 -20.29
CA CYS A 116 10.62 -9.39 -21.57
C CYS A 116 9.32 -10.23 -21.55
N VAL A 117 8.27 -9.68 -22.16
CA VAL A 117 6.95 -10.33 -22.30
C VAL A 117 6.86 -11.05 -23.65
N HIS A 118 6.40 -12.31 -23.66
CA HIS A 118 6.30 -13.09 -24.90
C HIS A 118 5.12 -12.62 -25.79
N PRO A 119 5.34 -12.31 -27.08
CA PRO A 119 4.37 -11.57 -27.90
C PRO A 119 3.03 -12.26 -28.15
N ARG A 120 2.98 -13.61 -28.18
CA ARG A 120 1.73 -14.36 -28.43
C ARG A 120 0.90 -14.67 -27.18
N THR A 121 1.53 -14.74 -26.01
CA THR A 121 0.86 -15.12 -24.75
C THR A 121 0.68 -13.96 -23.78
N GLN A 122 1.41 -12.86 -23.98
CA GLN A 122 1.41 -11.69 -23.09
C GLN A 122 1.79 -12.02 -21.63
N VAL A 123 2.58 -13.09 -21.43
CA VAL A 123 3.12 -13.52 -20.12
C VAL A 123 4.63 -13.30 -20.08
N PRO A 124 5.21 -12.80 -18.96
CA PRO A 124 6.65 -12.72 -18.75
C PRO A 124 7.22 -14.12 -18.44
N LEU A 125 7.40 -14.93 -19.49
CA LEU A 125 7.77 -16.35 -19.39
C LEU A 125 9.13 -16.57 -18.70
N VAL A 126 10.11 -15.71 -18.94
CA VAL A 126 11.44 -15.79 -18.31
C VAL A 126 11.33 -15.63 -16.80
N SER A 127 10.60 -14.59 -16.35
CA SER A 127 10.33 -14.33 -14.94
C SER A 127 9.56 -15.48 -14.29
N LEU A 128 8.52 -16.00 -14.97
CA LEU A 128 7.74 -17.15 -14.50
C LEU A 128 8.61 -18.40 -14.30
N LEU A 129 9.48 -18.71 -15.25
CA LEU A 129 10.39 -19.86 -15.16
C LEU A 129 11.43 -19.69 -14.05
N VAL A 130 12.09 -18.54 -13.99
CA VAL A 130 13.16 -18.27 -13.01
C VAL A 130 12.62 -18.25 -11.58
N PHE A 131 11.53 -17.52 -11.31
CA PHE A 131 10.95 -17.49 -9.96
C PHE A 131 10.23 -18.80 -9.62
N GLY A 132 9.65 -19.51 -10.59
CA GLY A 132 9.07 -20.85 -10.36
C GLY A 132 10.13 -21.89 -9.95
N VAL A 133 11.25 -21.97 -10.67
CA VAL A 133 12.38 -22.85 -10.33
C VAL A 133 13.01 -22.45 -9.00
N LEU A 134 13.17 -21.14 -8.74
CA LEU A 134 13.70 -20.64 -7.46
C LEU A 134 12.79 -21.01 -6.28
N MET A 135 11.46 -20.87 -6.40
CA MET A 135 10.54 -21.29 -5.34
C MET A 135 10.53 -22.80 -5.13
N ALA A 136 10.59 -23.60 -6.20
CA ALA A 136 10.68 -25.06 -6.09
C ALA A 136 11.98 -25.53 -5.41
N PHE A 137 13.11 -24.89 -5.73
CA PHE A 137 14.40 -25.15 -5.09
C PHE A 137 14.41 -24.71 -3.61
N LEU A 138 13.83 -23.54 -3.31
CA LEU A 138 13.74 -23.04 -1.94
C LEU A 138 12.81 -23.89 -1.05
N ALA A 139 11.71 -24.41 -1.61
CA ALA A 139 10.80 -25.33 -0.95
C ALA A 139 11.39 -26.75 -0.73
N LEU A 140 12.47 -27.11 -1.43
CA LEU A 140 13.23 -28.34 -1.18
C LEU A 140 14.31 -28.17 -0.11
N LEU A 141 14.79 -26.93 0.11
CA LEU A 141 15.89 -26.61 1.03
C LEU A 141 15.45 -26.06 2.39
N LEU A 142 14.29 -25.37 2.46
CA LEU A 142 13.80 -24.76 3.68
C LEU A 142 12.71 -25.60 4.34
N ASP A 143 12.84 -25.81 5.64
CA ASP A 143 11.78 -26.34 6.49
C ASP A 143 10.58 -25.38 6.56
N LEU A 144 9.38 -25.96 6.72
CA LEU A 144 8.10 -25.23 6.76
C LEU A 144 8.06 -24.23 7.92
N GLN A 145 8.59 -24.58 9.09
CA GLN A 145 8.59 -23.69 10.25
C GLN A 145 9.52 -22.50 10.03
N ALA A 146 10.68 -22.71 9.41
CA ALA A 146 11.60 -21.63 9.03
C ALA A 146 10.95 -20.71 7.97
N LEU A 147 10.32 -21.28 6.94
CA LEU A 147 9.64 -20.51 5.89
C LEU A 147 8.48 -19.66 6.43
N PHE A 148 7.67 -20.22 7.35
CA PHE A 148 6.62 -19.48 8.04
C PHE A 148 7.19 -18.31 8.84
N GLN A 149 8.26 -18.52 9.61
CA GLN A 149 8.91 -17.45 10.36
C GLN A 149 9.42 -16.32 9.45
N PHE A 150 10.05 -16.64 8.31
CA PHE A 150 10.48 -15.64 7.32
C PHE A 150 9.30 -14.87 6.71
N LEU A 151 8.20 -15.54 6.41
CA LEU A 151 6.97 -14.91 5.93
C LEU A 151 6.36 -13.97 6.99
N THR A 152 6.31 -14.38 8.26
CA THR A 152 5.76 -13.58 9.36
C THR A 152 6.60 -12.33 9.63
N ILE A 153 7.93 -12.43 9.74
CA ILE A 153 8.77 -11.24 9.97
C ILE A 153 8.73 -10.26 8.77
N GLY A 154 8.74 -10.78 7.54
CA GLY A 154 8.64 -9.97 6.32
C GLY A 154 7.29 -9.27 6.17
N THR A 155 6.18 -9.95 6.50
CA THR A 155 4.85 -9.33 6.47
C THR A 155 4.67 -8.29 7.57
N MET A 156 5.13 -8.54 8.81
CA MET A 156 5.09 -7.55 9.89
C MET A 156 5.91 -6.29 9.55
N LEU A 157 7.10 -6.43 8.96
CA LEU A 157 7.90 -5.29 8.48
C LEU A 157 7.20 -4.55 7.33
N SER A 158 6.65 -5.29 6.35
CA SER A 158 5.91 -4.67 5.25
C SER A 158 4.68 -3.90 5.76
N LEU A 159 4.02 -4.35 6.83
CA LEU A 159 2.88 -3.68 7.43
C LEU A 159 3.29 -2.44 8.25
N THR A 160 4.43 -2.43 8.96
CA THR A 160 4.91 -1.19 9.62
C THR A 160 5.34 -0.13 8.60
N VAL A 161 6.04 -0.54 7.52
CA VAL A 161 6.41 0.35 6.42
C VAL A 161 5.18 0.88 5.68
N LEU A 162 4.19 0.03 5.37
CA LEU A 162 2.94 0.44 4.74
C LEU A 162 2.15 1.41 5.62
N THR A 163 2.03 1.13 6.92
CA THR A 163 1.30 1.97 7.87
C THR A 163 1.97 3.34 8.03
N THR A 164 3.30 3.36 8.18
CA THR A 164 4.12 4.60 8.21
C THR A 164 3.97 5.40 6.92
N SER A 165 3.93 4.73 5.76
CA SER A 165 3.71 5.36 4.45
C SER A 165 2.32 5.96 4.33
N ILE A 166 1.27 5.25 4.77
CA ILE A 166 -0.12 5.75 4.77
C ILE A 166 -0.27 6.96 5.70
N ILE A 167 0.37 6.96 6.88
CA ILE A 167 0.38 8.13 7.77
C ILE A 167 1.08 9.30 7.06
N THR A 168 2.28 9.08 6.49
CA THR A 168 3.03 10.11 5.75
C THR A 168 2.22 10.72 4.62
N LEU A 169 1.52 9.89 3.82
CA LEU A 169 0.68 10.33 2.71
C LEU A 169 -0.58 11.11 3.17
N ARG A 170 -1.11 10.84 4.37
CA ARG A 170 -2.24 11.59 4.95
C ARG A 170 -1.87 12.96 5.52
N PHE A 171 -0.57 13.25 5.70
CA PHE A 171 -0.07 14.54 6.20
C PHE A 171 0.84 15.30 5.22
N ARG A 172 1.28 14.67 4.11
CA ARG A 172 2.00 15.36 3.02
C ARG A 172 1.12 16.45 2.40
N LYS A 173 1.69 17.64 2.21
CA LYS A 173 1.02 18.77 1.56
C LYS A 173 0.75 18.46 0.09
N SER A 174 -0.48 18.66 -0.36
CA SER A 174 -0.82 18.60 -1.80
C SER A 174 -0.13 19.77 -2.53
N PRO A 175 0.46 19.57 -3.73
CA PRO A 175 0.98 20.67 -4.52
C PRO A 175 -0.16 21.66 -4.85
N PRO A 176 0.12 22.98 -4.90
CA PRO A 176 -0.92 23.98 -5.13
C PRO A 176 -1.53 23.81 -6.52
N SER A 177 -2.85 23.60 -6.57
CA SER A 177 -3.60 23.72 -7.83
C SER A 177 -3.64 25.18 -8.24
N ASN A 178 -3.02 25.53 -9.37
CA ASN A 178 -2.93 26.90 -9.95
C ASN A 178 -4.29 27.42 -10.49
N SER A 179 -5.38 27.19 -9.76
CA SER A 179 -6.75 27.47 -10.18
C SER A 179 -7.66 27.78 -8.98
N GLN A 180 -7.23 28.71 -8.12
CA GLN A 180 -8.14 29.41 -7.21
C GLN A 180 -8.41 30.82 -7.74
N GLY A 181 -9.60 31.02 -8.31
CA GLY A 181 -10.11 32.37 -8.60
C GLY A 181 -10.55 33.09 -7.31
N PRO A 182 -10.64 34.43 -7.32
CA PRO A 182 -11.08 35.20 -6.16
C PRO A 182 -12.49 34.79 -5.71
N GLY A 183 -12.65 34.41 -4.44
CA GLY A 183 -13.95 34.05 -3.85
C GLY A 183 -14.16 32.57 -3.51
N SER A 184 -13.19 31.68 -3.77
CA SER A 184 -13.23 30.32 -3.21
C SER A 184 -13.05 30.35 -1.68
N PRO A 185 -13.74 29.49 -0.90
CA PRO A 185 -13.53 29.40 0.54
C PRO A 185 -12.10 28.99 0.88
N VAL A 186 -11.56 29.47 2.00
CA VAL A 186 -10.18 29.21 2.43
C VAL A 186 -9.96 27.70 2.61
N VAL A 187 -9.28 27.09 1.64
CA VAL A 187 -8.86 25.69 1.71
C VAL A 187 -7.78 25.57 2.76
N ILE A 188 -8.15 25.00 3.91
CA ILE A 188 -7.22 24.72 5.02
C ILE A 188 -6.10 23.83 4.49
N GLU A 189 -4.85 24.30 4.56
CA GLU A 189 -3.73 23.51 4.06
C GLU A 189 -3.52 22.24 4.90
N PRO A 190 -3.41 21.05 4.27
CA PRO A 190 -3.05 19.82 4.96
C PRO A 190 -1.65 19.94 5.57
N GLY A 191 -1.49 19.46 6.81
CA GLY A 191 -0.22 19.51 7.54
C GLY A 191 0.05 20.80 8.34
N GLN A 192 -0.88 21.76 8.38
CA GLN A 192 -0.85 22.84 9.37
C GLN A 192 -1.45 22.40 10.73
N LEU A 193 -1.04 23.04 11.83
CA LEU A 193 -1.62 22.79 13.15
C LEU A 193 -3.08 23.27 13.21
N ARG A 194 -3.92 22.60 14.02
CA ARG A 194 -5.27 23.10 14.32
C ARG A 194 -5.21 24.51 14.94
N PRO A 195 -5.98 25.49 14.45
CA PRO A 195 -5.89 26.87 14.92
C PRO A 195 -6.20 27.01 16.43
N ALA A 196 -7.03 26.13 17.00
CA ALA A 196 -7.31 26.07 18.44
C ALA A 196 -6.13 25.59 19.30
N LEU A 197 -5.18 24.81 18.76
CA LEU A 197 -4.00 24.31 19.49
C LEU A 197 -2.73 25.12 19.20
N ARG A 198 -2.78 26.03 18.21
CA ARG A 198 -1.70 26.94 17.85
C ARG A 198 -1.10 27.75 19.02
N PRO A 199 -1.84 28.25 20.03
CA PRO A 199 -1.23 28.96 21.15
C PRO A 199 -0.41 28.07 22.10
N TYR A 200 -0.71 26.76 22.17
CA TYR A 200 0.01 25.81 23.05
C TYR A 200 1.26 25.25 22.37
N LEU A 201 1.16 24.89 21.09
CA LEU A 201 2.23 24.24 20.32
C LEU A 201 3.13 25.23 19.57
N ARG A 202 3.30 26.45 20.10
CA ARG A 202 4.01 27.57 19.44
C ARG A 202 5.48 27.27 19.09
N PHE A 203 6.10 26.30 19.76
CA PHE A 203 7.48 25.86 19.44
C PHE A 203 7.58 25.06 18.12
N LEU A 204 6.48 24.48 17.62
CA LEU A 204 6.46 23.74 16.34
C LEU A 204 6.30 24.64 15.11
N ASP A 205 5.83 25.89 15.29
CA ASP A 205 5.60 26.86 14.20
C ASP A 205 6.92 27.30 13.50
N GLY A 206 8.08 26.97 14.08
CA GLY A 206 9.42 27.16 13.48
C GLY A 206 9.88 26.02 12.56
N CYS A 207 9.17 24.88 12.53
CA CYS A 207 9.44 23.80 11.58
C CYS A 207 8.53 23.94 10.34
N GLY A 208 9.10 23.79 9.14
CA GLY A 208 8.35 23.91 7.89
C GLY A 208 7.12 22.98 7.83
N PRO A 209 5.99 23.42 7.23
CA PRO A 209 4.74 22.66 7.24
C PRO A 209 4.92 21.30 6.55
N GLY A 210 4.66 20.22 7.31
CA GLY A 210 4.94 18.83 6.92
C GLY A 210 6.22 18.25 7.53
N SER A 211 7.30 19.04 7.68
CA SER A 211 8.53 18.57 8.33
C SER A 211 8.32 18.25 9.81
N ALA A 212 7.53 19.09 10.52
CA ALA A 212 7.13 18.83 11.90
C ALA A 212 6.41 17.48 12.06
N VAL A 213 5.60 17.09 11.07
CA VAL A 213 4.86 15.82 11.09
C VAL A 213 5.76 14.63 10.76
N ALA A 214 6.72 14.80 9.84
CA ALA A 214 7.72 13.77 9.56
C ALA A 214 8.59 13.48 10.80
N TRP A 215 9.02 14.51 11.53
CA TRP A 215 9.72 14.36 12.80
C TRP A 215 8.85 13.70 13.87
N ALA A 216 7.59 14.11 14.03
CA ALA A 216 6.66 13.47 14.97
C ALA A 216 6.49 11.98 14.65
N LEU A 217 6.26 11.62 13.37
CA LEU A 217 6.14 10.22 12.95
C LEU A 217 7.42 9.42 13.17
N GLY A 218 8.60 10.00 12.90
CA GLY A 218 9.88 9.38 13.24
C GLY A 218 10.03 9.10 14.73
N VAL A 219 9.65 10.07 15.58
CA VAL A 219 9.62 9.90 17.05
C VAL A 219 8.57 8.88 17.47
N LEU A 220 7.41 8.77 16.80
CA LEU A 220 6.40 7.75 17.09
C LEU A 220 6.93 6.33 16.86
N VAL A 221 7.58 6.09 15.72
CA VAL A 221 8.17 4.79 15.39
C VAL A 221 9.35 4.48 16.31
N ALA A 222 10.23 5.45 16.58
CA ALA A 222 11.35 5.27 17.49
C ALA A 222 10.90 4.98 18.93
N SER A 223 9.91 5.71 19.45
CA SER A 223 9.39 5.52 20.81
C SER A 223 8.58 4.22 20.97
N ALA A 224 7.96 3.71 19.89
CA ALA A 224 7.41 2.35 19.87
C ALA A 224 8.53 1.31 19.97
N ILE A 225 9.55 1.38 19.10
CA ILE A 225 10.71 0.46 19.14
C ILE A 225 11.38 0.47 20.52
N THR A 226 11.60 1.62 21.14
CA THR A 226 12.19 1.67 22.49
C THR A 226 11.24 1.18 23.57
N LEU A 227 9.92 1.37 23.45
CA LEU A 227 8.94 0.86 24.41
C LEU A 227 8.90 -0.67 24.36
N ASP A 228 8.78 -1.24 23.16
CA ASP A 228 8.67 -2.68 22.97
C ASP A 228 10.00 -3.39 23.30
N CYS A 229 11.15 -2.81 22.93
CA CYS A 229 12.47 -3.32 23.32
C CYS A 229 12.68 -3.29 24.84
N VAL A 230 12.22 -2.24 25.54
CA VAL A 230 12.25 -2.19 27.00
C VAL A 230 11.34 -3.27 27.58
N LEU A 231 10.10 -3.38 27.09
CA LEU A 231 9.10 -4.34 27.57
C LEU A 231 9.55 -5.82 27.44
N VAL A 232 10.34 -6.15 26.41
CA VAL A 232 10.78 -7.53 26.11
C VAL A 232 12.21 -7.83 26.61
N LEU A 233 13.15 -6.90 26.55
CA LEU A 233 14.58 -7.13 26.92
C LEU A 233 14.99 -6.55 28.28
N GLY A 234 14.14 -5.72 28.90
CA GLY A 234 14.52 -4.93 30.08
C GLY A 234 14.90 -5.74 31.33
N ASP A 235 14.23 -6.87 31.55
CA ASP A 235 14.48 -7.79 32.67
C ASP A 235 15.68 -8.73 32.42
N SER A 236 15.87 -9.12 31.16
CA SER A 236 16.75 -10.24 30.77
C SER A 236 18.15 -9.84 30.31
N VAL A 237 18.36 -8.61 29.83
CA VAL A 237 19.65 -8.18 29.24
C VAL A 237 20.28 -7.00 29.97
N LEU A 238 19.49 -6.08 30.52
CA LEU A 238 20.00 -4.75 30.87
C LEU A 238 20.60 -4.63 32.27
N HIS A 239 20.30 -5.58 33.18
CA HIS A 239 20.69 -5.57 34.61
C HIS A 239 20.50 -4.20 35.32
N LEU A 240 19.55 -3.40 34.83
CA LEU A 240 19.29 -2.05 35.33
C LEU A 240 18.50 -2.15 36.64
N PRO A 241 18.78 -1.33 37.67
CA PRO A 241 17.94 -1.30 38.85
C PRO A 241 16.48 -0.99 38.48
N THR A 242 15.52 -1.56 39.22
CA THR A 242 14.08 -1.55 38.89
C THR A 242 13.49 -0.15 38.70
N TRP A 243 14.02 0.86 39.38
CA TRP A 243 13.64 2.27 39.19
C TRP A 243 14.10 2.84 37.84
N GLY A 244 15.24 2.38 37.31
CA GLY A 244 15.75 2.79 36.00
C GLY A 244 14.94 2.17 34.86
N TYR A 245 14.58 0.88 34.99
CA TYR A 245 13.67 0.21 34.05
C TYR A 245 12.29 0.90 33.99
N THR A 246 11.66 1.13 35.15
CA THR A 246 10.33 1.75 35.20
C THR A 246 10.36 3.21 34.74
N LEU A 247 11.42 3.97 35.02
CA LEU A 247 11.63 5.33 34.49
C LEU A 247 11.73 5.34 32.95
N LEU A 248 12.49 4.40 32.37
CA LEU A 248 12.68 4.31 30.92
C LEU A 248 11.40 3.89 30.19
N LEU A 249 10.65 2.92 30.75
CA LEU A 249 9.34 2.50 30.25
C LEU A 249 8.32 3.66 30.30
N LEU A 250 8.28 4.40 31.41
CA LEU A 250 7.44 5.59 31.57
C LEU A 250 7.79 6.67 30.55
N LEU A 251 9.08 6.96 30.34
CA LEU A 251 9.56 7.94 29.39
C LEU A 251 9.23 7.56 27.93
N SER A 252 9.39 6.28 27.56
CA SER A 252 9.02 5.81 26.22
C SER A 252 7.51 5.89 25.98
N SER A 253 6.70 5.54 26.99
CA SER A 253 5.24 5.68 26.93
C SER A 253 4.80 7.15 26.82
N ILE A 254 5.39 8.05 27.60
CA ILE A 254 5.12 9.50 27.53
C ILE A 254 5.49 10.07 26.16
N THR A 255 6.65 9.70 25.59
CA THR A 255 7.08 10.21 24.28
C THR A 255 6.21 9.66 23.13
N PHE A 256 5.78 8.39 23.19
CA PHE A 256 4.83 7.81 22.25
C PHE A 256 3.46 8.52 22.30
N LEU A 257 2.90 8.71 23.51
CA LEU A 257 1.63 9.42 23.71
C LEU A 257 1.71 10.89 23.28
N LEU A 258 2.82 11.58 23.58
CA LEU A 258 3.05 12.97 23.17
C LEU A 258 3.16 13.08 21.64
N SER A 259 3.86 12.16 20.99
CA SER A 259 3.92 12.14 19.52
C SER A 259 2.55 11.88 18.89
N LEU A 260 1.79 10.93 19.43
CA LEU A 260 0.43 10.63 18.98
C LEU A 260 -0.52 11.83 19.16
N LEU A 261 -0.38 12.57 20.26
CA LEU A 261 -1.10 13.83 20.50
C LEU A 261 -0.71 14.92 19.48
N VAL A 262 0.59 15.11 19.20
CA VAL A 262 1.07 16.03 18.16
C VAL A 262 0.53 15.65 16.78
N LEU A 263 0.49 14.34 16.47
CA LEU A 263 -0.04 13.82 15.21
C LEU A 263 -1.57 14.03 15.08
N GLY A 264 -2.30 13.93 16.20
CA GLY A 264 -3.74 14.28 16.27
C GLY A 264 -4.05 15.78 16.29
N ALA A 265 -3.08 16.62 16.67
CA ALA A 265 -3.19 18.07 16.69
C ALA A 265 -3.01 18.73 15.31
N HIS A 266 -2.33 18.05 14.37
CA HIS A 266 -2.19 18.49 12.99
C HIS A 266 -3.45 18.20 12.17
N GLN A 267 -3.77 19.10 11.23
CA GLN A 267 -4.88 18.89 10.30
C GLN A 267 -4.50 17.83 9.26
N GLN A 268 -4.96 16.60 9.49
CA GLN A 268 -4.86 15.50 8.55
C GLN A 268 -5.73 15.76 7.30
N GLN A 269 -5.24 15.38 6.12
CA GLN A 269 -5.93 15.59 4.86
C GLN A 269 -7.23 14.76 4.80
N ARG A 270 -8.39 15.39 5.09
CA ARG A 270 -9.71 14.73 5.08
C ARG A 270 -10.26 14.60 3.65
N ARG A 271 -9.56 13.83 2.82
CA ARG A 271 -10.01 13.42 1.48
C ARG A 271 -11.38 12.72 1.61
N GLN A 272 -12.41 13.25 0.96
CA GLN A 272 -13.79 13.00 1.38
C GLN A 272 -14.34 11.60 1.03
N ASP A 273 -13.73 10.89 0.08
CA ASP A 273 -14.34 9.72 -0.58
C ASP A 273 -13.73 8.34 -0.24
N THR A 274 -12.86 8.24 0.78
CA THR A 274 -12.24 6.95 1.19
C THR A 274 -12.56 6.62 2.65
N PHE A 275 -12.89 5.34 2.87
CA PHE A 275 -13.26 4.70 4.14
C PHE A 275 -12.61 5.31 5.41
N GLN A 276 -13.42 5.98 6.25
CA GLN A 276 -12.98 6.54 7.53
C GLN A 276 -13.01 5.45 8.62
N VAL A 277 -11.89 4.74 8.78
CA VAL A 277 -11.63 3.87 9.94
C VAL A 277 -11.86 4.69 11.21
N PRO A 278 -12.66 4.21 12.19
CA PRO A 278 -12.83 4.91 13.45
C PRO A 278 -11.48 5.02 14.18
N MET A 279 -11.28 6.16 14.87
CA MET A 279 -10.14 6.41 15.76
C MET A 279 -8.75 6.58 15.11
N VAL A 280 -8.66 7.01 13.85
CA VAL A 280 -7.40 7.60 13.32
C VAL A 280 -7.05 8.86 14.14
N PRO A 281 -5.80 9.07 14.61
CA PRO A 281 -4.56 8.35 14.29
C PRO A 281 -4.17 7.18 15.22
N LEU A 282 -4.98 6.83 16.22
CA LEU A 282 -4.65 5.75 17.17
C LEU A 282 -4.56 4.38 16.50
N THR A 283 -5.52 4.02 15.63
CA THR A 283 -5.57 2.68 15.01
C THR A 283 -4.30 2.34 14.20
N PRO A 284 -3.76 3.24 13.34
CA PRO A 284 -2.43 3.06 12.74
C PRO A 284 -1.27 2.95 13.76
N ALA A 285 -1.28 3.76 14.83
CA ALA A 285 -0.21 3.75 15.82
C ALA A 285 -0.18 2.45 16.64
N LEU A 286 -1.35 1.93 17.02
CA LEU A 286 -1.49 0.62 17.67
C LEU A 286 -1.01 -0.53 16.76
N SER A 287 -1.29 -0.46 15.45
CA SER A 287 -0.76 -1.46 14.50
C SER A 287 0.75 -1.42 14.39
N ILE A 288 1.40 -0.26 14.51
CA ILE A 288 2.86 -0.16 14.50
C ILE A 288 3.44 -0.82 15.76
N LEU A 289 2.92 -0.48 16.95
CA LEU A 289 3.35 -1.05 18.23
C LEU A 289 3.15 -2.58 18.25
N LEU A 290 1.95 -3.08 17.93
CA LEU A 290 1.66 -4.52 17.92
C LEU A 290 2.57 -5.28 16.95
N ASN A 291 2.83 -4.76 15.75
CA ASN A 291 3.72 -5.42 14.79
C ASN A 291 5.18 -5.45 15.27
N ILE A 292 5.66 -4.42 15.97
CA ILE A 292 7.02 -4.39 16.55
C ILE A 292 7.10 -5.35 17.74
N PHE A 293 6.13 -5.32 18.65
CA PHE A 293 6.03 -6.27 19.77
C PHE A 293 6.05 -7.73 19.31
N LEU A 294 5.24 -8.09 18.30
CA LEU A 294 5.27 -9.43 17.69
C LEU A 294 6.65 -9.75 17.08
N MET A 295 7.30 -8.76 16.47
CA MET A 295 8.62 -8.92 15.83
C MET A 295 9.77 -9.11 16.84
N LEU A 296 9.62 -8.65 18.09
CA LEU A 296 10.58 -8.90 19.17
C LEU A 296 10.39 -10.25 19.88
N HIS A 297 9.19 -10.84 19.79
CA HIS A 297 8.92 -12.20 20.27
C HIS A 297 9.46 -13.31 19.35
N LEU A 298 10.02 -12.96 18.17
CA LEU A 298 10.71 -13.90 17.28
C LEU A 298 12.17 -14.13 17.70
N SER A 299 12.70 -15.32 17.41
CA SER A 299 14.08 -15.68 17.73
C SER A 299 15.10 -14.74 17.05
N TYR A 300 16.14 -14.38 17.79
CA TYR A 300 17.28 -13.61 17.29
C TYR A 300 17.94 -14.26 16.05
N VAL A 301 17.92 -15.59 15.97
CA VAL A 301 18.44 -16.35 14.81
C VAL A 301 17.61 -16.06 13.55
N THR A 302 16.28 -16.01 13.67
CA THR A 302 15.37 -15.64 12.58
C THR A 302 15.65 -14.21 12.11
N TRP A 303 15.84 -13.28 13.07
CA TRP A 303 16.20 -11.89 12.81
C TRP A 303 17.54 -11.75 12.06
N LEU A 304 18.56 -12.53 12.45
CA LEU A 304 19.87 -12.52 11.81
C LEU A 304 19.79 -12.99 10.36
N TYR A 305 19.12 -14.12 10.10
CA TYR A 305 18.93 -14.60 8.73
C TYR A 305 18.11 -13.63 7.88
N PHE A 306 17.01 -13.08 8.44
CA PHE A 306 16.18 -12.10 7.74
C PHE A 306 16.97 -10.83 7.40
N SER A 307 17.79 -10.33 8.33
CA SER A 307 18.66 -9.16 8.11
C SER A 307 19.68 -9.40 6.99
N ILE A 308 20.30 -10.59 6.94
CA ILE A 308 21.22 -10.97 5.85
C ILE A 308 20.49 -11.01 4.50
N TRP A 309 19.32 -11.67 4.41
CA TRP A 309 18.53 -11.73 3.18
C TRP A 309 18.04 -10.35 2.73
N LEU A 310 17.61 -9.50 3.67
CA LEU A 310 17.22 -8.12 3.41
C LEU A 310 18.41 -7.31 2.88
N LEU A 311 19.60 -7.44 3.49
CA LEU A 311 20.82 -6.74 3.05
C LEU A 311 21.23 -7.16 1.64
N ILE A 312 21.19 -8.46 1.33
CA ILE A 312 21.50 -8.99 -0.02
C ILE A 312 20.49 -8.45 -1.04
N GLY A 313 19.19 -8.53 -0.74
CA GLY A 313 18.15 -8.00 -1.62
C GLY A 313 18.28 -6.50 -1.85
N LEU A 314 18.58 -5.73 -0.80
CA LEU A 314 18.78 -4.28 -0.85
C LEU A 314 20.06 -3.89 -1.62
N ALA A 315 21.14 -4.67 -1.49
CA ALA A 315 22.39 -4.46 -2.22
C ALA A 315 22.21 -4.74 -3.73
N VAL A 316 21.50 -5.80 -4.10
CA VAL A 316 21.15 -6.08 -5.51
C VAL A 316 20.23 -4.99 -6.07
N TYR A 317 19.21 -4.60 -5.30
CA TYR A 317 18.23 -3.58 -5.66
C TYR A 317 18.88 -2.21 -5.90
N PHE A 318 19.65 -1.67 -4.95
CA PHE A 318 20.32 -0.38 -5.14
C PHE A 318 21.48 -0.47 -6.14
N GLY A 319 22.28 -1.55 -6.10
CA GLY A 319 23.42 -1.74 -6.97
C GLY A 319 23.06 -1.76 -8.46
N TYR A 320 21.90 -2.34 -8.82
CA TYR A 320 21.36 -2.25 -10.17
C TYR A 320 20.55 -0.96 -10.39
N GLY A 321 19.60 -0.67 -9.50
CA GLY A 321 18.55 0.33 -9.69
C GLY A 321 19.05 1.78 -9.68
N ILE A 322 20.09 2.12 -8.91
CA ILE A 322 20.67 3.48 -8.92
C ILE A 322 21.26 3.83 -10.31
N TRP A 323 21.77 2.83 -11.03
CA TRP A 323 22.38 3.02 -12.35
C TRP A 323 21.39 2.95 -13.52
N HIS A 324 20.19 2.38 -13.32
CA HIS A 324 19.23 2.07 -14.40
C HIS A 324 17.81 2.63 -14.20
N SER A 325 17.51 3.27 -13.07
CA SER A 325 16.21 3.90 -12.82
C SER A 325 15.91 5.02 -13.83
N LYS A 326 14.70 5.00 -14.40
CA LYS A 326 14.27 5.95 -15.44
C LYS A 326 13.61 7.20 -14.90
N GLU A 327 13.29 7.24 -13.60
CA GLU A 327 12.55 8.36 -12.97
C GLU A 327 13.23 9.71 -13.25
N ASN A 328 14.56 9.76 -13.08
CA ASN A 328 15.38 10.96 -13.30
C ASN A 328 15.51 11.41 -14.77
N GLN A 329 15.04 10.61 -15.74
CA GLN A 329 15.08 11.00 -17.16
C GLN A 329 13.90 11.90 -17.56
N TRP A 330 12.84 11.98 -16.73
CA TRP A 330 11.69 12.85 -16.97
C TRP A 330 11.93 14.30 -16.51
N GLU A 331 12.93 14.56 -15.66
CA GLU A 331 13.30 15.89 -15.17
C GLU A 331 14.40 16.57 -16.02
N GLN A 332 14.38 16.38 -17.34
CA GLN A 332 15.14 17.24 -18.27
C GLN A 332 14.26 18.36 -18.84
N PRO A 333 14.28 19.59 -18.26
CA PRO A 333 13.72 20.79 -18.90
C PRO A 333 14.63 21.21 -20.08
N GLY A 334 14.61 20.40 -21.15
CA GLY A 334 15.73 20.31 -22.10
C GLY A 334 15.35 20.26 -23.58
N LEU A 335 14.13 20.67 -23.97
CA LEU A 335 13.84 20.97 -25.37
C LEU A 335 13.08 22.29 -25.52
N THR A 336 13.83 23.39 -25.57
CA THR A 336 13.36 24.67 -26.08
C THR A 336 13.06 24.55 -27.58
N VAL A 337 11.83 24.18 -27.91
CA VAL A 337 11.29 24.38 -29.26
C VAL A 337 11.40 25.88 -29.58
N PRO A 338 12.06 26.29 -30.67
CA PRO A 338 12.13 27.70 -31.03
C PRO A 338 10.73 28.25 -31.27
N HIS A 339 10.39 29.36 -30.62
CA HIS A 339 9.19 30.14 -30.93
C HIS A 339 9.36 30.81 -32.31
N GLY A 340 9.05 30.07 -33.38
CA GLY A 340 9.17 30.57 -34.76
C GLY A 340 9.29 29.48 -35.83
N SER A 341 8.24 28.69 -36.04
CA SER A 341 8.03 27.91 -37.30
C SER A 341 6.60 27.34 -37.43
N LEU A 342 5.56 28.09 -37.00
CA LEU A 342 4.16 27.61 -37.05
C LEU A 342 3.17 28.53 -37.80
N GLU A 343 3.65 29.61 -38.44
CA GLU A 343 2.83 30.48 -39.31
C GLU A 343 3.06 30.26 -40.82
N GLU A 344 4.11 29.54 -41.24
CA GLU A 344 4.54 29.52 -42.66
C GLU A 344 4.26 28.20 -43.42
N MET A 345 3.54 27.22 -42.84
CA MET A 345 3.34 25.91 -43.49
C MET A 345 1.92 25.29 -43.40
N VAL A 346 0.84 26.07 -43.53
CA VAL A 346 -0.39 25.58 -44.19
C VAL A 346 -1.10 26.66 -45.03
N PRO A 347 -0.74 26.84 -46.31
CA PRO A 347 -1.62 27.48 -47.29
C PRO A 347 -1.90 26.58 -48.51
N ALA A 348 -2.43 25.36 -48.31
CA ALA A 348 -2.87 24.49 -49.40
C ALA A 348 -3.96 23.47 -48.98
N LEU A 349 -4.73 22.99 -49.97
CA LEU A 349 -5.72 21.89 -49.94
C LEU A 349 -7.11 22.18 -49.33
N GLN A 350 -7.84 23.08 -50.01
CA GLN A 350 -9.29 23.19 -49.96
C GLN A 350 -9.95 22.38 -51.10
N PRO A 351 -10.83 21.40 -50.84
CA PRO A 351 -11.70 20.78 -51.84
C PRO A 351 -12.96 21.62 -52.13
N PRO A 352 -13.59 21.51 -53.32
CA PRO A 352 -14.57 22.50 -53.77
C PRO A 352 -16.06 22.10 -53.64
N ASN A 353 -16.88 23.14 -53.45
CA ASN A 353 -18.23 23.34 -53.99
C ASN A 353 -19.38 22.36 -53.65
N GLN A 354 -20.34 22.85 -52.87
CA GLN A 354 -21.77 22.75 -53.21
C GLN A 354 -22.42 24.14 -53.11
N THR A 355 -23.35 24.42 -54.02
CA THR A 355 -23.98 25.74 -54.27
C THR A 355 -25.50 25.72 -54.02
N PRO A 356 -26.24 26.85 -54.08
CA PRO A 356 -27.29 27.11 -53.09
C PRO A 356 -28.74 26.92 -53.55
N ALA A 357 -29.64 26.88 -52.56
CA ALA A 357 -31.04 27.27 -52.63
C ALA A 357 -31.51 27.67 -51.21
N GLN A 358 -32.52 28.49 -50.94
CA GLN A 358 -33.27 29.56 -51.61
C GLN A 358 -34.35 29.98 -50.58
N GLU A 359 -34.69 31.27 -50.49
CA GLU A 359 -35.66 31.88 -49.55
C GLU A 359 -37.15 31.51 -49.81
N PRO A 360 -38.17 32.00 -49.05
CA PRO A 360 -38.18 32.89 -47.85
C PRO A 360 -39.09 32.38 -46.68
N GLY A 361 -39.34 33.19 -45.64
CA GLY A 361 -40.46 32.93 -44.71
C GLY A 361 -40.57 33.72 -43.39
N HIS A 362 -40.80 35.04 -43.42
CA HIS A 362 -41.22 35.82 -42.24
C HIS A 362 -42.61 36.44 -42.44
N THR A 363 -43.53 36.30 -41.48
CA THR A 363 -44.82 37.04 -41.46
C THR A 363 -45.34 37.26 -40.02
N GLU A 364 -45.83 38.48 -39.80
CA GLU A 364 -46.73 39.06 -38.76
C GLU A 364 -47.65 38.11 -37.92
N ARG A 365 -48.24 38.47 -36.76
CA ARG A 365 -48.65 39.75 -36.08
C ARG A 365 -49.04 39.41 -34.60
N PRO A 366 -49.56 40.30 -33.71
CA PRO A 366 -49.63 41.77 -33.67
C PRO A 366 -48.85 42.32 -32.41
N ALA A 367 -49.12 43.40 -31.67
CA ALA A 367 -50.20 44.40 -31.58
C ALA A 367 -49.72 45.71 -30.88
N SER A 368 -50.61 46.69 -30.73
CA SER A 368 -50.56 47.87 -29.83
C SER A 368 -51.98 48.17 -29.29
N PRO A 369 -52.28 49.20 -28.46
CA PRO A 369 -51.86 50.60 -28.59
C PRO A 369 -50.61 51.00 -27.79
#